data_AF-A0A6N9YR68-F1
#
_entry.id   AF-A0A6N9YR68-F1
#
_cell.length_a   1.000
_cell.length_b   1.000
_cell.length_c   1.000
_cell.angle_alpha   90.00
_cell.angle_beta   90.00
_cell.angle_gamma   90.00
#
_symmetry.space_group_name_H-M   'P 1'
#
loop_
_entity.id
_entity.type
_entity.pdbx_description
1 polymer ?
#
loop_
_entity_poly.entity_id
_entity_poly.type
_entity_poly.pdbx_seq_one_letter_code
_entity_poly.pdbx_strand_id
1 'polypeptide(L)'
;MRDDIGVHETIETWPDGEWVVRRITGSSSTKPYRCPGCDQLIRPATPHVVAWPAESTSFTGAGIDERRHWHSGCWKARDRRRR
;
A
#
# COMPACT_ATOMS: atom_id res chain seq x y z
N MET A 1 -15.37 -17.32 16.03
CA MET A 1 -15.52 -15.86 15.88
C MET A 1 -14.32 -15.36 15.09
N ARG A 2 -14.30 -15.63 13.78
CA ARG A 2 -13.25 -15.16 12.87
C ARG A 2 -13.93 -14.10 12.02
N ASP A 3 -14.06 -12.91 12.59
CA ASP A 3 -14.70 -11.80 11.91
C ASP A 3 -13.84 -11.42 10.71
N ASP A 4 -14.41 -11.70 9.55
CA ASP A 4 -14.32 -10.98 8.29
C ASP A 4 -13.78 -9.55 8.49
N ILE A 5 -12.46 -9.39 8.55
CA ILE A 5 -11.81 -8.08 8.47
C ILE A 5 -11.96 -7.67 7.01
N GLY A 6 -13.08 -7.04 6.70
CA GLY A 6 -13.39 -6.49 5.39
C GLY A 6 -12.14 -5.86 4.79
N VAL A 7 -11.62 -6.51 3.76
CA VAL A 7 -10.52 -5.99 2.97
C VAL A 7 -11.11 -4.82 2.18
N HIS A 8 -11.10 -3.63 2.79
CA HIS A 8 -11.56 -2.41 2.13
C HIS A 8 -10.47 -1.95 1.16
N GLU A 9 -10.54 -2.49 -0.04
CA GLU A 9 -9.82 -2.01 -1.21
C GLU A 9 -10.58 -0.82 -1.81
N THR A 10 -9.84 0.20 -2.23
CA THR A 10 -10.39 1.39 -2.88
C THR A 10 -9.47 1.74 -4.04
N ILE A 11 -10.05 2.22 -5.14
CA ILE A 11 -9.26 2.81 -6.23
C ILE A 11 -9.02 4.28 -5.91
N GLU A 12 -7.77 4.71 -5.96
CA GLU A 12 -7.38 6.11 -5.84
C GLU A 12 -6.67 6.57 -7.12
N THR A 13 -7.15 7.65 -7.74
CA THR A 13 -6.52 8.27 -8.91
C THR A 13 -5.40 9.22 -8.47
N TRP A 14 -4.21 9.04 -9.03
CA TRP A 14 -3.03 9.88 -8.79
C TRP A 14 -2.44 10.38 -10.12
N PRO A 15 -1.53 11.38 -10.12
CA PRO A 15 -0.95 11.91 -11.35
C PRO A 15 -0.20 10.88 -12.23
N ASP A 16 0.19 9.74 -11.68
CA ASP A 16 0.85 8.66 -12.40
C ASP A 16 -0.05 7.43 -12.63
N GLY A 17 -1.37 7.59 -12.55
CA GLY A 17 -2.35 6.56 -12.85
C GLY A 17 -3.24 6.17 -11.67
N GLU A 18 -4.03 5.13 -11.88
CA GLU A 18 -4.92 4.59 -10.86
C GLU A 18 -4.23 3.54 -10.00
N TRP A 19 -4.51 3.58 -8.70
CA TRP A 19 -3.90 2.70 -7.71
C TRP A 19 -4.97 1.99 -6.92
N VAL A 20 -4.85 0.68 -6.79
CA VAL A 20 -5.61 -0.06 -5.77
C VAL A 20 -4.94 0.16 -4.44
N VAL A 21 -5.74 0.53 -3.44
CA VAL A 21 -5.28 0.89 -2.11
C VAL A 21 -6.02 0.04 -1.09
N ARG A 22 -5.26 -0.73 -0.32
CA ARG A 22 -5.76 -1.55 0.79
C ARG A 22 -5.24 -1.04 2.11
N ARG A 23 -6.14 -0.82 3.07
CA ARG A 23 -5.77 -0.45 4.45
C ARG A 23 -5.50 -1.72 5.27
N ILE A 24 -4.35 -1.73 5.95
CA ILE A 24 -3.90 -2.82 6.81
C ILE A 24 -4.00 -2.38 8.26
N THR A 25 -4.69 -3.17 9.06
CA THR A 25 -4.76 -2.98 10.52
C THR A 25 -3.43 -3.37 11.17
N GLY A 26 -3.12 -2.78 12.33
CA GLY A 26 -1.92 -3.16 13.07
C GLY A 26 -1.90 -4.66 13.38
N SER A 27 -3.01 -5.21 13.87
CA SER A 27 -3.13 -6.62 14.23
C SER A 27 -2.85 -7.61 13.09
N SER A 28 -3.03 -7.21 11.83
CA SER A 28 -2.72 -8.05 10.65
C SER A 28 -1.31 -7.85 10.09
N SER A 29 -0.55 -6.87 10.60
CA SER A 29 0.82 -6.58 10.19
C SER A 29 1.82 -7.37 11.06
N THR A 30 2.23 -8.54 10.58
CA THR A 30 3.14 -9.43 11.32
C THR A 30 4.61 -9.31 10.90
N LYS A 31 4.89 -8.64 9.77
CA LYS A 31 6.24 -8.49 9.20
C LYS A 31 6.60 -7.02 9.00
N PRO A 32 7.88 -6.64 9.15
CA PRO A 32 8.33 -5.31 8.80
C PRO A 32 8.38 -5.14 7.28
N TYR A 33 8.08 -3.93 6.80
CA TYR A 33 8.17 -3.57 5.38
C TYR A 33 8.86 -2.23 5.20
N ARG A 34 9.59 -2.03 4.11
CA ARG A 34 10.24 -0.75 3.80
C ARG A 34 9.26 0.18 3.07
N CYS A 35 9.09 1.39 3.61
CA CYS A 35 8.20 2.40 3.03
C CYS A 35 8.90 3.20 1.94
N PRO A 36 8.45 3.17 0.67
CA PRO A 36 9.13 3.90 -0.42
C PRO A 36 9.14 5.43 -0.23
N GLY A 37 8.16 5.99 0.47
CA GLY A 37 8.05 7.46 0.64
C GLY A 37 8.97 8.07 1.69
N CYS A 38 9.63 7.28 2.53
CA CYS A 38 10.56 7.79 3.57
C CYS A 38 11.76 6.88 3.82
N ASP A 39 11.84 5.74 3.12
CA ASP A 39 12.83 4.69 3.26
C ASP A 39 12.95 4.06 4.68
N GLN A 40 12.00 4.36 5.57
CA GLN A 40 11.95 3.79 6.92
C GLN A 40 11.13 2.48 6.94
N LEU A 41 11.43 1.63 7.92
CA LEU A 41 10.66 0.42 8.17
C LEU A 41 9.32 0.73 8.85
N ILE A 42 8.24 0.25 8.24
CA ILE A 42 6.95 0.03 8.89
C ILE A 42 7.13 -1.18 9.80
N ARG A 43 7.02 -0.98 11.12
CA ARG A 43 7.20 -2.07 12.09
C ARG A 43 5.97 -3.00 12.08
N PRO A 44 6.12 -4.26 12.54
CA PRO A 44 4.97 -5.09 12.88
C PRO A 44 4.02 -4.37 13.82
N ALA A 45 2.76 -4.79 13.83
CA ALA A 45 1.67 -4.16 14.57
C ALA A 45 1.33 -2.71 14.19
N THR A 46 1.93 -2.16 13.13
CA THR A 46 1.69 -0.76 12.69
C THR A 46 0.61 -0.71 11.61
N PRO A 47 -0.50 0.04 11.81
CA PRO A 47 -1.47 0.29 10.74
C PRO A 47 -0.84 1.04 9.57
N HIS A 48 -1.07 0.55 8.35
CA HIS A 48 -0.44 1.09 7.15
C HIS A 48 -1.27 0.80 5.89
N VAL A 49 -0.76 1.20 4.73
CA VAL A 49 -1.43 1.03 3.44
C VAL A 49 -0.59 0.13 2.54
N VAL A 50 -1.24 -0.77 1.82
CA VAL A 50 -0.65 -1.48 0.68
C VAL A 50 -1.26 -0.91 -0.58
N ALA A 51 -0.42 -0.48 -1.51
CA ALA A 51 -0.85 0.10 -2.76
C ALA A 51 -0.13 -0.54 -3.95
N TRP A 52 -0.85 -0.73 -5.05
CA TRP A 52 -0.31 -1.22 -6.32
C TRP A 52 -1.06 -0.59 -7.51
N PRO A 53 -0.42 -0.52 -8.69
CA PRO A 53 -1.10 -0.02 -9.90
C PRO A 53 -2.35 -0.84 -10.22
N ALA A 54 -3.44 -0.18 -10.61
CA ALA A 54 -4.68 -0.85 -11.01
C ALA A 54 -4.51 -1.66 -12.30
N GLU A 55 -3.66 -1.18 -13.20
CA GLU A 55 -3.23 -1.87 -14.41
C GLU A 55 -1.80 -2.39 -14.24
N SER A 56 -1.49 -3.57 -14.77
CA SER A 56 -0.12 -4.09 -14.72
C SER A 56 0.83 -3.18 -15.49
N THR A 57 1.89 -2.71 -14.83
CA THR A 57 2.94 -1.95 -15.53
C THR A 57 4.03 -2.87 -16.12
N SER A 58 4.01 -4.15 -15.74
CA SER A 58 4.97 -5.17 -16.20
C SER A 58 4.37 -6.09 -17.27
N PHE A 59 5.19 -6.50 -18.24
CA PHE A 59 4.83 -7.46 -19.29
C PHE A 59 4.57 -8.89 -18.78
N THR A 60 4.83 -9.18 -17.50
CA THR A 60 4.94 -10.54 -16.95
C THR A 60 3.90 -10.89 -15.89
N GLY A 61 2.97 -10.01 -15.51
CA GLY A 61 2.01 -10.35 -14.44
C GLY A 61 1.10 -9.23 -13.97
N ALA A 62 0.10 -9.60 -13.17
CA ALA A 62 -0.95 -8.71 -12.66
C ALA A 62 -0.38 -7.63 -11.72
N GLY A 63 -0.95 -6.42 -11.74
CA GLY A 63 -0.49 -5.28 -10.92
C GLY A 63 -0.38 -5.58 -9.41
N ILE A 64 -1.08 -6.60 -8.92
CA ILE A 64 -0.98 -7.07 -7.52
C ILE A 64 0.41 -7.58 -7.13
N ASP A 65 1.23 -8.05 -8.07
CA ASP A 65 2.59 -8.49 -7.76
C ASP A 65 3.52 -7.29 -7.45
N GLU A 66 3.11 -6.07 -7.83
CA GLU A 66 3.85 -4.82 -7.61
C GLU A 66 3.44 -4.12 -6.30
N ARG A 67 2.85 -4.86 -5.35
CA ARG A 67 2.42 -4.34 -4.04
C ARG A 67 3.56 -3.68 -3.27
N ARG A 68 3.31 -2.43 -2.87
CA ARG A 68 4.22 -1.66 -2.01
C ARG A 68 3.52 -1.28 -0.72
N HIS A 69 4.25 -1.37 0.39
CA HIS A 69 3.77 -1.01 1.71
C HIS A 69 4.19 0.42 2.06
N TRP A 70 3.24 1.25 2.49
CA TRP A 70 3.44 2.66 2.80
C TRP A 70 2.90 2.96 4.19
N HIS A 71 3.60 3.79 4.96
CA HIS A 71 2.94 4.47 6.07
C HIS A 71 1.73 5.25 5.53
N SER A 72 0.62 5.29 6.26
CA SER A 72 -0.60 5.97 5.80
C SER A 72 -0.35 7.45 5.46
N GLY A 73 0.46 8.15 6.26
CA GLY A 73 0.88 9.53 5.98
C GLY A 73 1.93 9.67 4.86
N CYS A 74 2.66 8.61 4.56
CA CYS A 74 3.55 8.57 3.40
C CYS A 74 2.75 8.43 2.10
N TRP A 75 1.74 7.55 2.08
CA TRP A 75 0.84 7.36 0.94
C TRP A 75 0.06 8.63 0.59
N LYS A 76 -0.60 9.25 1.58
CA LYS A 76 -1.38 10.49 1.40
C LYS A 76 -0.59 11.67 0.83
N ALA A 77 0.72 11.60 0.88
CA ALA A 77 1.61 12.67 0.47
C ALA A 77 2.73 12.13 -0.43
N ARG A 78 2.38 11.13 -1.23
CA ARG A 78 3.29 10.45 -2.16
C ARG A 78 3.65 11.34 -3.34
N ASP A 79 2.72 12.14 -3.84
CA ASP A 79 2.94 13.13 -4.89
C ASP A 79 4.03 14.15 -4.51
N ARG A 80 3.96 14.72 -3.31
CA ARG A 80 4.91 15.71 -2.81
C ARG A 80 6.27 15.15 -2.43
N ARG A 81 6.44 13.82 -2.43
CA ARG A 81 7.68 13.11 -2.03
C ARG A 81 8.40 12.41 -3.18
N ARG A 82 7.97 12.61 -4.43
CA ARG A 82 8.75 12.22 -5.62
C ARG A 82 9.81 13.28 -5.91
N ARG A 83 10.92 13.24 -5.18
CA ARG A 83 12.13 14.01 -5.49
C ARG A 83 13.32 13.06 -5.56
#